data_AF-A0A7Y3N9Q8-F1
#
_entry.id   AF-A0A7Y3N9Q8-F1
#
_cell.length_a   1.000
_cell.length_b   1.000
_cell.length_c   1.000
_cell.angle_alpha   90.00
_cell.angle_beta   90.00
_cell.angle_gamma   90.00
#
_symmetry.space_group_name_H-M   'P 1'
#
loop_
_entity.id
_entity.type
_entity.pdbx_description
1 polymer ?
#
loop_
_entity_poly.entity_id
_entity_poly.type
_entity_poly.pdbx_seq_one_letter_code
_entity_poly.pdbx_strand_id
1 'polypeptide(L)'
;MRINFLWIVFLTGFASTGWTQEVLSRASFPNQGLAVIERFTGPCKLDVTTDVEAKAPDPMVIRSQADFEKFVALLPSQDIDKNGPTGPTHNALALNPQIDWSHFMLLVVFDSQTLVFPPNISHVVVNANKLLAYVEYPDTRDLIEGKPMRYGAYGAALVAQSPLPVQWINPGPQNTIPKRVSPMILDLGPGTE
;
A
#
# COMPACT_ATOMS: atom_id res chain seq x y z
N MET A 1 15.03 -14.94 46.90
CA MET A 1 15.13 -14.57 45.47
C MET A 1 13.79 -14.89 44.81
N ARG A 2 13.28 -13.97 43.98
CA ARG A 2 11.91 -13.85 43.42
C ARG A 2 10.89 -13.16 44.34
N ILE A 3 10.83 -11.85 44.14
CA ILE A 3 9.75 -10.94 44.53
C ILE A 3 8.74 -10.94 43.38
N ASN A 4 7.46 -11.03 43.69
CA ASN A 4 6.42 -10.38 42.88
C ASN A 4 5.31 -9.96 43.84
N PHE A 5 5.41 -8.70 44.26
CA PHE A 5 4.36 -7.99 44.99
C PHE A 5 3.28 -7.57 44.01
N LEU A 6 2.09 -8.10 44.25
CA LEU A 6 0.82 -7.60 43.79
C LEU A 6 0.55 -6.25 44.49
N TRP A 7 0.38 -5.17 43.72
CA TRP A 7 -0.35 -4.00 44.19
C TRP A 7 -1.31 -3.56 43.10
N ILE A 8 -2.59 -3.85 43.37
CA ILE A 8 -3.74 -3.20 42.78
C ILE A 8 -4.01 -1.96 43.64
N VAL A 9 -4.10 -0.78 43.02
CA VAL A 9 -4.87 0.33 43.57
C VAL A 9 -5.79 0.86 42.48
N PHE A 10 -7.07 0.89 42.85
CA PHE A 10 -8.21 1.39 42.11
C PHE A 10 -8.12 2.89 41.79
N LEU A 11 -8.59 3.26 40.60
CA LEU A 11 -9.23 4.56 40.37
C LEU A 11 -10.61 4.32 39.72
N THR A 12 -11.64 4.40 40.55
CA THR A 12 -13.03 4.67 40.13
C THR A 12 -13.18 6.16 39.86
N GLY A 13 -13.73 6.54 38.70
CA GLY A 13 -14.09 7.94 38.44
C GLY A 13 -14.63 8.23 37.03
N PHE A 14 -15.93 8.00 36.85
CA PHE A 14 -16.86 8.76 35.97
C PHE A 14 -16.73 8.75 34.43
N ALA A 15 -17.64 7.97 33.83
CA ALA A 15 -18.61 8.32 32.77
C ALA A 15 -18.11 8.96 31.45
N SER A 16 -18.10 8.19 30.37
CA SER A 16 -19.14 8.20 29.31
C SER A 16 -18.63 7.52 28.04
N THR A 17 -19.54 6.82 27.35
CA THR A 17 -19.36 6.08 26.08
C THR A 17 -18.45 4.85 26.14
N GLY A 18 -19.10 3.68 26.14
CA GLY A 18 -18.48 2.38 26.28
C GLY A 18 -17.59 2.02 25.09
N TRP A 19 -16.29 2.06 25.32
CA TRP A 19 -15.31 1.22 24.66
C TRP A 19 -14.72 0.31 25.72
N THR A 20 -15.30 -0.87 25.90
CA THR A 20 -14.80 -1.90 26.81
C THR A 20 -13.42 -2.38 26.33
N GLN A 21 -12.41 -2.18 27.17
CA GLN A 21 -11.03 -2.69 27.01
C GLN A 21 -10.91 -4.23 26.95
N GLU A 22 -12.03 -4.97 27.00
CA GLU A 22 -12.06 -6.44 26.80
C GLU A 22 -11.75 -6.89 25.37
N VAL A 23 -11.74 -5.98 24.39
CA VAL A 23 -11.36 -6.32 23.00
C VAL A 23 -9.84 -6.34 22.80
N LEU A 24 -9.05 -5.75 23.70
CA LEU A 24 -7.60 -5.60 23.53
C LEU A 24 -6.76 -6.78 24.07
N SER A 25 -7.36 -7.76 24.76
CA SER A 25 -6.61 -8.87 25.38
C SER A 25 -6.96 -10.27 24.85
N ARG A 26 -7.85 -10.40 23.85
CA ARG A 26 -8.24 -11.71 23.27
C ARG A 26 -8.21 -11.82 21.76
N ALA A 27 -7.56 -10.89 21.08
CA ALA A 27 -7.36 -11.02 19.64
C ALA A 27 -5.98 -11.64 19.34
N SER A 28 -5.88 -12.96 19.52
CA SER A 28 -4.88 -13.73 18.79
C SER A 28 -5.34 -13.76 17.33
N PHE A 29 -4.82 -12.82 16.54
CA PHE A 29 -5.02 -12.81 15.11
C PHE A 29 -3.87 -13.59 14.47
N PRO A 30 -4.08 -14.81 13.96
CA PRO A 30 -3.01 -15.56 13.30
C PRO A 30 -2.61 -14.98 11.93
N ASN A 31 -3.15 -13.82 11.52
CA ASN A 31 -2.80 -13.09 10.29
C ASN A 31 -3.22 -11.61 10.43
N GLN A 32 -2.49 -10.79 11.19
CA GLN A 32 -2.74 -9.34 11.17
C GLN A 32 -2.23 -8.76 9.85
N GLY A 33 -3.15 -8.42 8.95
CA GLY A 33 -2.87 -7.51 7.86
C GLY A 33 -2.48 -6.15 8.41
N LEU A 34 -1.44 -5.53 7.86
CA LEU A 34 -1.20 -4.11 8.04
C LEU A 34 -2.24 -3.35 7.23
N ALA A 35 -3.02 -2.50 7.89
CA ALA A 35 -4.02 -1.68 7.22
C ALA A 35 -3.32 -0.73 6.25
N VAL A 36 -3.73 -0.77 4.98
CA VAL A 36 -3.38 0.28 3.99
C VAL A 36 -4.29 1.46 4.26
N ILE A 37 -3.70 2.56 4.71
CA ILE A 37 -4.40 3.77 5.13
C ILE A 37 -4.80 4.57 3.89
N GLU A 38 -3.86 4.75 2.98
CA GLU A 38 -4.04 5.54 1.77
C GLU A 38 -3.21 4.95 0.62
N ARG A 39 -3.68 5.18 -0.60
CA ARG A 39 -2.99 4.76 -1.83
C ARG A 39 -2.77 5.96 -2.72
N PHE A 40 -1.60 6.01 -3.33
CA PHE A 40 -1.21 7.04 -4.28
C PHE A 40 -0.75 6.37 -5.57
N THR A 41 -1.01 7.03 -6.68
CA THR A 41 -0.55 6.59 -7.99
C THR A 41 -0.17 7.80 -8.82
N GLY A 42 0.79 7.63 -9.72
CA GLY A 42 1.12 8.71 -10.65
C GLY A 42 2.29 8.35 -11.56
N PRO A 43 2.70 9.30 -12.42
CA PRO A 43 3.85 9.10 -13.28
C PRO A 43 5.16 9.19 -12.48
N CYS A 44 6.17 8.45 -12.92
CA CYS A 44 7.55 8.51 -12.43
C CYS A 44 8.55 8.56 -13.59
N LYS A 45 9.72 9.15 -13.34
CA LYS A 45 10.85 9.09 -14.27
C LYS A 45 11.50 7.71 -14.19
N LEU A 46 11.88 7.17 -15.35
CA LEU A 46 12.63 5.93 -15.47
C LEU A 46 14.10 6.24 -15.68
N ASP A 47 14.97 5.37 -15.15
CA ASP A 47 16.39 5.44 -15.45
C ASP A 47 16.62 4.88 -16.86
N VAL A 48 17.14 5.72 -17.75
CA VAL A 48 17.52 5.34 -19.11
C VAL A 48 18.99 4.98 -19.10
N THR A 49 19.29 3.70 -18.88
CA THR A 49 20.67 3.19 -18.88
C THR A 49 21.23 3.01 -20.29
N THR A 50 20.36 2.87 -21.30
CA THR A 50 20.70 2.74 -22.71
C THR A 50 19.49 3.10 -23.57
N ASP A 51 19.70 3.62 -24.78
CA ASP A 51 18.67 4.09 -25.75
C ASP A 51 17.71 3.00 -26.28
N VAL A 52 17.59 1.86 -25.60
CA VAL A 52 16.82 0.70 -26.07
C VAL A 52 15.78 0.24 -25.04
N GLU A 53 15.99 0.48 -23.73
CA GLU A 53 15.03 0.03 -22.71
C GLU A 53 15.09 0.91 -21.46
N ALA A 54 13.98 1.57 -21.13
CA ALA A 54 13.86 2.35 -19.90
C ALA A 54 13.51 1.40 -18.74
N LYS A 55 14.38 1.36 -17.72
CA LYS A 55 14.22 0.46 -16.59
C LYS A 55 13.48 1.18 -15.45
N ALA A 56 12.48 0.51 -14.88
CA ALA A 56 11.84 0.97 -13.66
C ALA A 56 12.80 0.87 -12.46
N PRO A 57 12.79 1.84 -11.54
CA PRO A 57 13.51 1.73 -10.27
C PRO A 57 13.05 0.50 -9.49
N ASP A 58 13.92 -0.02 -8.62
CA ASP A 58 13.56 -1.10 -7.72
C ASP A 58 12.49 -0.62 -6.70
N PRO A 59 11.57 -1.49 -6.25
CA PRO A 59 10.59 -1.13 -5.22
C PRO A 59 11.25 -0.56 -3.95
N MET A 60 10.62 0.47 -3.37
CA MET A 60 11.18 1.23 -2.26
C MET A 60 10.33 1.11 -0.99
N VAL A 61 11.01 1.10 0.15
CA VAL A 61 10.40 1.22 1.48
C VAL A 61 10.90 2.52 2.10
N ILE A 62 10.00 3.48 2.26
CA ILE A 62 10.33 4.82 2.73
C ILE A 62 9.87 4.95 4.18
N ARG A 63 10.83 5.17 5.08
CA ARG A 63 10.61 5.27 6.53
C ARG A 63 11.07 6.61 7.10
N SER A 64 11.58 7.50 6.25
CA SER A 64 12.19 8.75 6.66
C SER A 64 11.93 9.86 5.64
N GLN A 65 11.99 11.10 6.10
CA GLN A 65 11.87 12.27 5.22
C GLN A 65 12.98 12.30 4.15
N ALA A 66 14.21 11.92 4.51
CA ALA A 66 15.33 11.92 3.56
C ALA A 66 15.14 10.89 2.42
N ASP A 67 14.54 9.73 2.72
CA ASP A 67 14.23 8.74 1.68
C ASP A 67 13.02 9.16 0.85
N PHE A 68 12.07 9.87 1.46
CA PHE A 68 10.94 10.45 0.75
C PHE A 68 11.38 11.51 -0.26
N GLU A 69 12.30 12.40 0.12
CA GLU A 69 12.85 13.42 -0.79
C GLU A 69 13.57 12.81 -1.99
N LYS A 70 14.31 11.71 -1.80
CA LYS A 70 14.93 10.95 -2.90
C LYS A 70 13.88 10.39 -3.85
N PHE A 71 12.77 9.87 -3.30
CA PHE A 71 11.65 9.39 -4.11
C PHE A 71 10.95 10.53 -4.85
N VAL A 72 10.68 11.66 -4.19
CA VAL A 72 10.07 12.85 -4.82
C VAL A 72 10.92 13.38 -5.97
N ALA A 73 12.25 13.30 -5.89
CA ALA A 73 13.15 13.66 -6.98
C ALA A 73 12.95 12.81 -8.26
N LEU A 74 12.45 11.57 -8.13
CA LEU A 74 12.09 10.70 -9.25
C LEU A 74 10.75 11.07 -9.88
N LEU A 75 9.92 11.88 -9.20
CA LEU A 75 8.64 12.31 -9.72
C LEU A 75 8.83 13.45 -10.74
N PRO A 76 8.04 13.47 -11.82
CA PRO A 76 8.07 14.60 -12.75
C PRO A 76 7.44 15.84 -12.09
N SER A 77 8.05 17.00 -12.31
CA SER A 77 7.52 18.30 -11.86
C SER A 77 6.34 18.78 -12.70
N GLN A 78 6.08 18.10 -13.82
CA GLN A 78 5.01 18.36 -14.76
C GLN A 78 4.16 17.11 -14.92
N ASP A 79 2.87 17.27 -15.18
CA ASP A 79 2.02 16.16 -15.58
C ASP A 79 2.48 15.59 -16.92
N ILE A 80 2.46 14.27 -17.02
CA ILE A 80 2.94 13.53 -18.19
C ILE A 80 1.74 12.85 -18.85
N ASP A 81 1.54 13.13 -20.14
CA ASP A 81 0.61 12.39 -21.00
C ASP A 81 1.38 11.53 -22.03
N LYS A 82 0.64 10.94 -22.97
CA LYS A 82 1.20 10.16 -24.07
C LYS A 82 2.17 10.94 -24.97
N ASN A 83 2.02 12.26 -25.05
CA ASN A 83 2.80 13.15 -25.91
C ASN A 83 3.96 13.82 -25.15
N GLY A 84 3.96 13.78 -23.82
CA GLY A 84 5.00 14.33 -22.97
C GLY A 84 4.47 15.21 -21.85
N PRO A 85 5.26 16.18 -21.37
CA PRO A 85 4.83 17.08 -20.31
C PRO A 85 3.75 18.06 -20.77
N THR A 86 2.67 18.18 -20.01
CA THR A 86 1.47 18.96 -20.39
C THR A 86 1.19 20.18 -19.51
N GLY A 87 1.61 20.15 -18.24
CA GLY A 87 1.30 21.21 -17.27
C GLY A 87 1.95 20.99 -15.91
N PRO A 88 1.68 21.82 -14.89
CA PRO A 88 2.17 21.59 -13.53
C PRO A 88 1.63 20.26 -12.98
N THR A 89 2.41 19.60 -12.13
CA THR A 89 2.00 18.29 -11.62
C THR A 89 0.85 18.38 -10.60
N HIS A 90 -0.11 17.46 -10.72
CA HIS A 90 -1.17 17.25 -9.71
C HIS A 90 -0.88 16.05 -8.80
N ASN A 91 0.32 15.46 -8.90
CA ASN A 91 0.70 14.32 -8.10
C ASN A 91 0.85 14.72 -6.62
N ALA A 92 -0.04 14.19 -5.77
CA ALA A 92 -0.10 14.51 -4.35
C ALA A 92 1.25 14.30 -3.63
N LEU A 93 2.01 13.26 -3.97
CA LEU A 93 3.31 13.00 -3.37
C LEU A 93 4.40 13.95 -3.89
N ALA A 94 4.29 14.41 -5.14
CA ALA A 94 5.20 15.41 -5.69
C ALA A 94 5.01 16.80 -5.04
N LEU A 95 3.83 17.08 -4.49
CA LEU A 95 3.56 18.27 -3.69
C LEU A 95 4.15 18.19 -2.26
N ASN A 96 4.90 17.14 -1.94
CA ASN A 96 5.62 16.93 -0.68
C ASN A 96 4.73 17.09 0.57
N PRO A 97 3.73 16.21 0.75
CA PRO A 97 2.85 16.25 1.91
C PRO A 97 3.62 15.91 3.18
N GLN A 98 3.21 16.49 4.31
CA GLN A 98 3.78 16.14 5.61
C GLN A 98 3.24 14.77 6.06
N ILE A 99 4.13 13.78 6.11
CA ILE A 99 3.83 12.43 6.59
C ILE A 99 4.49 12.25 7.96
N ASP A 100 3.73 11.73 8.93
CA ASP A 100 4.29 11.36 10.23
C ASP A 100 5.05 10.03 10.14
N TRP A 101 6.34 10.12 9.84
CA TRP A 101 7.24 8.98 9.72
C TRP A 101 7.50 8.23 11.03
N SER A 102 7.03 8.73 12.19
CA SER A 102 7.11 8.00 13.46
C SER A 102 5.99 6.99 13.66
N HIS A 103 4.92 7.11 12.86
CA HIS A 103 3.76 6.21 12.91
C HIS A 103 3.51 5.50 11.58
N PHE A 104 4.01 6.06 10.47
CA PHE A 104 3.74 5.56 9.12
C PHE A 104 5.01 5.32 8.32
N MET A 105 4.88 4.46 7.32
CA MET A 105 5.87 4.27 6.27
C MET A 105 5.17 4.16 4.92
N LEU A 106 5.88 4.49 3.85
CA LEU A 106 5.36 4.45 2.50
C LEU A 106 6.03 3.30 1.73
N LEU A 107 5.21 2.44 1.13
CA LEU A 107 5.65 1.37 0.25
C LEU A 107 5.44 1.84 -1.19
N VAL A 108 6.46 1.74 -2.04
CA VAL A 108 6.39 2.23 -3.43
C VAL A 108 6.86 1.15 -4.39
N VAL A 109 6.09 0.94 -5.45
CA VAL A 109 6.39 0.03 -6.56
C VAL A 109 6.29 0.79 -7.87
N PHE A 110 7.11 0.39 -8.85
CA PHE A 110 7.22 1.06 -10.14
C PHE A 110 6.88 0.09 -11.26
N ASP A 111 6.38 0.63 -12.35
CA ASP A 111 6.17 -0.07 -13.61
C ASP A 111 6.64 0.81 -14.77
N SER A 112 7.48 0.25 -15.63
CA SER A 112 7.96 0.92 -16.83
C SER A 112 7.04 0.71 -18.03
N GLN A 113 6.06 -0.20 -17.98
CA GLN A 113 5.30 -0.60 -19.15
C GLN A 113 4.15 0.36 -19.52
N THR A 114 3.62 1.11 -18.55
CA THR A 114 2.43 1.93 -18.73
C THR A 114 2.48 3.22 -17.91
N LEU A 115 1.69 4.22 -18.34
CA LEU A 115 1.36 5.43 -17.57
C LEU A 115 -0.05 5.39 -16.99
N VAL A 116 -0.96 4.63 -17.60
CA VAL A 116 -2.40 4.67 -17.32
C VAL A 116 -2.84 3.59 -16.34
N PHE A 117 -2.12 2.47 -16.28
CA PHE A 117 -2.43 1.36 -15.39
C PHE A 117 -1.32 1.17 -14.35
N PRO A 118 -1.21 2.08 -13.35
CA PRO A 118 -0.17 2.00 -12.33
C PRO A 118 -0.27 0.68 -11.55
N PRO A 119 0.87 0.15 -11.06
CA PRO A 119 0.87 -1.00 -10.17
C PRO A 119 0.10 -0.67 -8.88
N ASN A 120 -0.55 -1.67 -8.29
CA ASN A 120 -1.35 -1.50 -7.08
C ASN A 120 -0.81 -2.38 -5.94
N ILE A 121 -0.60 -1.79 -4.77
CA ILE A 121 -0.32 -2.56 -3.55
C ILE A 121 -1.66 -2.91 -2.91
N SER A 122 -2.13 -4.13 -3.14
CA SER A 122 -3.49 -4.52 -2.76
C SER A 122 -3.61 -4.73 -1.26
N HIS A 123 -2.65 -5.41 -0.64
CA HIS A 123 -2.62 -5.63 0.81
C HIS A 123 -1.21 -5.92 1.32
N VAL A 124 -1.01 -5.67 2.62
CA VAL A 124 0.24 -5.97 3.33
C VAL A 124 -0.10 -6.86 4.51
N VAL A 125 0.61 -7.98 4.68
CA VAL A 125 0.41 -8.89 5.81
C VAL A 125 1.71 -9.13 6.55
N VAL A 126 1.60 -9.27 7.86
CA VAL A 126 2.72 -9.73 8.69
C VAL A 126 2.81 -11.25 8.56
N ASN A 127 3.97 -11.75 8.14
CA ASN A 127 4.25 -13.19 8.10
C ASN A 127 5.58 -13.47 8.82
N ALA A 128 5.50 -14.08 9.99
CA ALA A 128 6.64 -14.34 10.86
C ALA A 128 7.49 -13.08 11.08
N ASN A 129 8.69 -13.03 10.49
CA ASN A 129 9.67 -11.96 10.68
C ASN A 129 9.77 -11.00 9.49
N LYS A 130 8.73 -10.92 8.66
CA LYS A 130 8.70 -10.07 7.46
C LYS A 130 7.30 -9.56 7.16
N LEU A 131 7.22 -8.50 6.38
CA LEU A 131 5.99 -8.02 5.76
C LEU A 131 5.91 -8.55 4.34
N LEU A 132 4.78 -9.12 3.96
CA LEU A 132 4.49 -9.49 2.58
C LEU A 132 3.61 -8.41 1.98
N ALA A 133 4.15 -7.64 1.04
CA ALA A 133 3.42 -6.64 0.27
C ALA A 133 2.99 -7.26 -1.06
N TYR A 134 1.69 -7.45 -1.23
CA TYR A 134 1.12 -8.02 -2.45
C TYR A 134 0.91 -6.91 -3.48
N VAL A 135 1.51 -7.10 -4.64
CA VAL A 135 1.55 -6.12 -5.72
C VAL A 135 0.89 -6.71 -6.95
N GLU A 136 -0.08 -5.98 -7.48
CA GLU A 136 -0.79 -6.29 -8.70
C GLU A 136 -0.27 -5.37 -9.81
N TYR A 137 0.25 -5.99 -10.87
CA TYR A 137 0.63 -5.32 -12.10
C TYR A 137 -0.48 -5.61 -13.12
N PRO A 138 -1.28 -4.62 -13.52
CA PRO A 138 -2.29 -4.80 -14.56
C PRO A 138 -1.63 -5.31 -15.85
N ASP A 139 -2.21 -6.34 -16.49
CA ASP A 139 -1.71 -6.79 -17.79
C ASP A 139 -2.18 -5.81 -18.88
N THR A 140 -1.25 -5.01 -19.40
CA THR A 140 -1.52 -4.00 -20.42
C THR A 140 -0.97 -4.39 -21.79
N ARG A 141 -0.53 -5.64 -21.99
CA ARG A 141 0.09 -6.07 -23.26
C ARG A 141 -0.82 -5.88 -24.47
N ASP A 142 -2.13 -6.00 -24.26
CA ASP A 142 -3.15 -5.80 -25.31
C ASP A 142 -3.61 -4.34 -25.42
N LEU A 143 -3.22 -3.49 -24.48
CA LEU A 143 -3.54 -2.07 -24.42
C LEU A 143 -2.27 -1.29 -24.78
N ILE A 144 -1.93 -1.27 -26.08
CA ILE A 144 -0.79 -0.49 -26.58
C ILE A 144 -1.13 0.99 -26.50
N GLU A 145 -0.84 1.60 -25.36
CA GLU A 145 -0.82 3.05 -25.23
C GLU A 145 0.60 3.56 -25.45
N GLY A 146 0.76 4.49 -26.38
CA GLY A 146 2.03 5.18 -26.58
C GLY A 146 2.38 5.94 -25.31
N LYS A 147 3.51 5.60 -24.68
CA LYS A 147 4.08 6.34 -23.57
C LYS A 147 5.39 6.99 -24.01
N PRO A 148 5.76 8.16 -23.47
CA PRO A 148 7.07 8.71 -23.73
C PRO A 148 8.15 7.84 -23.06
N MET A 149 9.25 7.61 -23.78
CA MET A 149 10.27 6.61 -23.44
C MET A 149 10.83 6.70 -22.01
N ARG A 150 10.87 7.90 -21.43
CA ARG A 150 11.52 8.17 -20.13
C ARG A 150 10.57 8.10 -18.93
N TYR A 151 9.31 7.74 -19.15
CA TYR A 151 8.31 7.75 -18.08
C TYR A 151 7.62 6.39 -17.95
N GLY A 152 7.25 6.11 -16.71
CA GLY A 152 6.43 4.98 -16.29
C GLY A 152 5.50 5.42 -15.17
N ALA A 153 4.88 4.46 -14.50
CA ALA A 153 3.95 4.72 -13.41
C ALA A 153 4.48 4.14 -12.09
N TYR A 154 4.07 4.75 -10.98
CA TYR A 154 4.28 4.20 -9.65
C TYR A 154 2.94 3.97 -8.95
N GLY A 155 2.93 3.01 -8.05
CA GLY A 155 1.91 2.80 -7.05
C GLY A 155 2.53 2.88 -5.67
N ALA A 156 1.90 3.60 -4.77
CA ALA A 156 2.36 3.73 -3.39
C ALA A 156 1.22 3.48 -2.39
N ALA A 157 1.57 2.91 -1.25
CA ALA A 157 0.65 2.64 -0.15
C ALA A 157 1.23 3.14 1.17
N LEU A 158 0.47 3.96 1.87
CA LEU A 158 0.78 4.39 3.22
C LEU A 158 0.27 3.33 4.20
N VAL A 159 1.17 2.82 5.03
CA VAL A 159 0.88 1.77 6.02
C VAL A 159 1.48 2.14 7.37
N ALA A 160 1.01 1.50 8.44
CA ALA A 160 1.62 1.67 9.75
C ALA A 160 3.11 1.31 9.72
N GLN A 161 3.91 2.04 10.49
CA GLN A 161 5.35 1.83 10.53
C GLN A 161 5.68 0.46 11.11
N SER A 162 6.64 -0.21 10.50
CA SER A 162 7.16 -1.48 10.99
C SER A 162 8.66 -1.59 10.72
N PRO A 163 9.44 -2.14 11.68
CA PRO A 163 10.86 -2.38 11.46
C PRO A 163 11.12 -3.57 10.54
N LEU A 164 10.15 -4.48 10.38
CA LEU A 164 10.30 -5.75 9.66
C LEU A 164 10.68 -5.52 8.19
N PRO A 165 11.53 -6.38 7.60
CA PRO A 165 11.84 -6.31 6.17
C PRO A 165 10.59 -6.57 5.33
N VAL A 166 10.48 -5.87 4.20
CA VAL A 166 9.38 -6.03 3.25
C VAL A 166 9.82 -6.99 2.14
N GLN A 167 8.99 -7.98 1.85
CA GLN A 167 9.08 -8.86 0.70
C GLN A 167 7.91 -8.55 -0.24
N TRP A 168 8.24 -8.24 -1.49
CA TRP A 168 7.27 -7.96 -2.54
C TRP A 168 6.79 -9.27 -3.16
N ILE A 169 5.47 -9.46 -3.22
CA ILE A 169 4.83 -10.64 -3.79
C ILE A 169 4.00 -10.20 -4.99
N ASN A 170 4.35 -10.68 -6.18
CA ASN A 170 3.50 -10.56 -7.36
C ASN A 170 2.83 -11.93 -7.61
N PRO A 171 1.54 -12.10 -7.26
CA PRO A 171 0.84 -13.37 -7.46
C PRO A 171 0.57 -13.69 -8.94
N GLY A 172 0.82 -12.74 -9.86
CA GLY A 172 0.47 -12.86 -11.27
C GLY A 172 -1.05 -12.87 -11.52
N PRO A 173 -1.48 -12.98 -12.79
CA PRO A 173 -2.89 -12.91 -13.17
C PRO A 173 -3.76 -14.09 -12.69
N GLN A 174 -3.22 -15.08 -11.97
CA GLN A 174 -3.93 -16.31 -11.60
C GLN A 174 -4.24 -16.49 -10.11
N ASN A 175 -3.96 -15.50 -9.26
CA ASN A 175 -4.27 -15.58 -7.83
C ASN A 175 -5.19 -14.42 -7.39
N THR A 176 -6.32 -14.28 -8.08
CA THR A 176 -7.47 -13.58 -7.49
C THR A 176 -7.87 -14.30 -6.21
N ILE A 177 -7.69 -13.61 -5.10
CA ILE A 177 -8.24 -13.94 -3.77
C ILE A 177 -9.63 -14.56 -3.95
N PRO A 178 -9.95 -15.71 -3.31
CA PRO A 178 -11.28 -16.29 -3.42
C PRO A 178 -12.32 -15.23 -3.06
N LYS A 179 -13.11 -14.86 -4.07
CA LYS A 179 -14.25 -13.96 -3.97
C LYS A 179 -15.03 -14.41 -2.75
N ARG A 180 -15.13 -13.54 -1.73
CA ARG A 180 -15.91 -13.81 -0.51
C ARG A 180 -17.29 -14.26 -0.97
N VAL A 181 -17.57 -15.55 -0.83
CA VAL A 181 -18.85 -16.13 -1.26
C VAL A 181 -19.89 -15.40 -0.44
N SER A 182 -20.71 -14.58 -1.11
CA SER A 182 -21.86 -13.97 -0.45
C SER A 182 -22.69 -15.11 0.12
N PRO A 183 -23.13 -15.04 1.39
CA PRO A 183 -23.99 -16.08 1.93
C PRO A 183 -25.21 -16.17 1.02
N MET A 184 -25.36 -17.34 0.42
CA MET A 184 -26.51 -17.74 -0.38
C MET A 184 -27.74 -17.59 0.53
N ILE A 185 -28.55 -16.57 0.28
CA ILE A 185 -29.85 -16.45 0.93
C ILE A 185 -30.66 -17.63 0.39
N LEU A 186 -30.94 -18.60 1.27
CA LEU A 186 -31.83 -19.71 0.99
C LEU A 186 -33.24 -19.13 0.85
N ASP A 187 -33.74 -19.10 -0.38
CA ASP A 187 -35.12 -18.70 -0.67
C ASP A 187 -36.06 -19.80 -0.16
N LEU A 188 -36.59 -19.62 1.06
CA LEU A 188 -37.65 -20.46 1.60
C LEU A 188 -38.97 -19.98 0.97
N GLY A 189 -39.38 -20.67 -0.10
CA GLY A 189 -40.64 -20.40 -0.78
C GLY A 189 -41.85 -20.46 0.17
N PRO A 190 -42.95 -19.74 -0.16
CA PRO A 190 -44.14 -19.75 0.68
C PRO A 190 -44.86 -21.09 0.57
N GLY A 191 -44.93 -21.80 1.69
CA GLY A 191 -45.84 -22.93 1.87
C GLY A 191 -47.28 -22.42 1.87
N THR A 192 -48.05 -22.87 0.89
CA THR A 192 -49.52 -22.74 0.86
C THR A 192 -50.12 -23.93 1.60
N GLU A 193 -50.77 -23.66 2.73
CA GLU A 193 -51.89 -24.47 3.24
C GLU A 193 -53.19 -24.06 2.55
#